data_AF-A0A820IDN1-F1
#
_entry.id   AF-A0A820IDN1-F1
#
_cell.length_a   1.000
_cell.length_b   1.000
_cell.length_c   1.000
_cell.angle_alpha   90.00
_cell.angle_beta   90.00
_cell.angle_gamma   90.00
#
_symmetry.space_group_name_H-M   'P 1'
#
loop_
_entity.id
_entity.type
_entity.pdbx_description
1 polymer ?
#
loop_
_entity_poly.entity_id
_entity_poly.type
_entity_poly.pdbx_seq_one_letter_code
_entity_poly.pdbx_strand_id
1 'polypeptide(L)'
;MHSTNNQLPSAPPPSYESVVNDNRYAYHSNQYSESYEEHIPGLDRFIRRYEISPSFAERLNQLKGYEIVFICDDSGSMNTLLDEGSNSSHTKKTRWDELKQIVSTVVDLASIFDTDGVDVYFLNREPMFHVKNSSQLENIFVMEPEGR
;
A
#
# COMPACT_ATOMS: atom_id res chain seq x y z
N MET A 1 25.45 -7.99 -44.57
CA MET A 1 26.18 -7.60 -43.34
C MET A 1 25.66 -6.24 -42.91
N HIS A 2 24.82 -6.18 -41.88
CA HIS A 2 24.30 -4.94 -41.31
C HIS A 2 24.67 -4.93 -39.83
N SER A 3 25.60 -4.06 -39.46
CA SER A 3 25.95 -3.79 -38.06
C SER A 3 25.04 -2.67 -37.56
N THR A 4 24.18 -2.96 -36.58
CA THR A 4 23.39 -1.95 -35.87
C THR A 4 24.25 -1.29 -34.80
N ASN A 5 24.41 0.02 -34.92
CA ASN A 5 25.16 0.87 -34.00
C ASN A 5 24.33 1.04 -32.71
N ASN A 6 24.81 0.50 -31.60
CA ASN A 6 24.15 0.60 -30.30
C ASN A 6 24.69 1.83 -29.55
N GLN A 7 24.05 2.99 -29.74
CA GLN A 7 24.46 4.23 -29.11
C GLN A 7 23.66 4.44 -27.82
N LEU A 8 24.32 4.26 -26.68
CA LEU A 8 23.76 4.56 -25.36
C LEU A 8 23.47 6.08 -25.24
N PRO A 9 22.32 6.49 -24.69
CA PRO A 9 22.03 7.90 -24.45
C PRO A 9 23.02 8.51 -23.44
N SER A 10 23.56 9.67 -23.80
CA SER A 10 24.74 10.29 -23.18
C SER A 10 24.45 11.29 -22.06
N ALA A 11 23.29 11.23 -21.41
CA ALA A 11 22.96 12.18 -20.34
C ALA A 11 22.38 11.47 -19.12
N PRO A 12 22.89 11.75 -17.91
CA PRO A 12 22.24 11.32 -16.67
C PRO A 12 20.85 11.98 -16.56
N PRO A 13 19.89 11.33 -15.90
CA PRO A 13 18.60 11.96 -15.63
C PRO A 13 18.79 13.25 -14.81
N PRO A 14 17.94 14.27 -15.02
CA PRO A 14 18.03 15.53 -14.29
C PRO A 14 17.93 15.29 -12.78
N SER A 15 18.77 15.98 -12.01
CA SER A 15 18.75 15.93 -10.54
C SER A 15 17.42 16.46 -10.00
N TYR A 16 16.74 15.66 -9.18
CA TYR A 16 15.41 15.96 -8.61
C TYR A 16 15.42 17.08 -7.55
N GLU A 17 16.58 17.68 -7.27
CA GLU A 17 16.78 18.62 -6.17
C GLU A 17 16.30 20.05 -6.46
N SER A 18 15.88 20.37 -7.70
CA SER A 18 15.53 21.76 -8.07
C SER A 18 14.05 22.13 -7.96
N VAL A 19 13.20 21.31 -7.31
CA VAL A 19 11.78 21.68 -7.08
C VAL A 19 11.51 22.13 -5.64
N VAL A 20 12.52 22.15 -4.77
CA VAL A 20 12.37 22.55 -3.37
C VAL A 20 12.67 24.04 -3.21
N ASN A 21 11.77 24.89 -3.69
CA ASN A 21 11.66 26.26 -3.21
C ASN A 21 10.29 26.83 -3.57
N ASP A 22 9.25 26.34 -2.90
CA ASP A 22 8.02 27.12 -2.78
C ASP A 22 7.70 27.27 -1.29
N ASN A 23 7.95 28.49 -0.78
CA ASN A 23 7.73 28.93 0.59
C ASN A 23 6.23 29.14 0.86
N ARG A 24 5.39 28.14 0.54
CA ARG A 24 3.92 28.15 0.76
C ARG A 24 3.46 27.33 1.96
N TYR A 25 4.38 26.77 2.75
CA TYR A 25 4.04 25.86 3.86
C TYR A 25 3.93 26.53 5.23
N ALA A 26 3.71 27.84 5.28
CA ALA A 26 3.44 28.56 6.51
C ALA A 26 1.92 28.83 6.66
N TYR A 27 1.29 28.08 7.56
CA TYR A 27 -0.04 28.33 8.13
C TYR A 27 -1.23 28.40 7.15
N HIS A 28 -1.81 27.23 6.86
CA HIS A 28 -3.24 27.11 6.54
C HIS A 28 -3.98 26.41 7.70
N SER A 29 -3.83 26.96 8.90
CA SER A 29 -4.90 26.91 9.90
C SER A 29 -5.73 28.18 9.70
N ASN A 30 -6.94 28.03 9.18
CA ASN A 30 -7.91 29.07 8.79
C ASN A 30 -7.81 29.55 7.33
N GLN A 31 -8.24 28.70 6.40
CA GLN A 31 -9.16 29.06 5.31
C GLN A 31 -9.45 27.80 4.47
N TYR A 32 -10.40 26.99 4.93
CA TYR A 32 -11.04 26.01 4.05
C TYR A 32 -11.97 26.79 3.13
N SER A 33 -11.52 27.02 1.90
CA SER A 33 -12.37 27.48 0.81
C SER A 33 -13.42 26.41 0.51
N GLU A 34 -14.67 26.83 0.39
CA GLU A 34 -15.86 26.05 0.01
C GLU A 34 -15.78 25.52 -1.44
N SER A 35 -14.79 24.69 -1.75
CA SER A 35 -14.85 23.77 -2.89
C SER A 35 -15.09 22.39 -2.32
N TYR A 36 -16.20 21.75 -2.71
CA TYR A 36 -16.68 20.46 -2.22
C TYR A 36 -15.65 19.31 -2.35
N GLU A 37 -14.60 19.30 -1.53
CA GLU A 37 -13.90 18.07 -1.22
C GLU A 37 -14.83 17.28 -0.30
N GLU A 38 -15.53 16.34 -0.92
CA GLU A 38 -16.37 15.37 -0.25
C GLU A 38 -15.57 14.73 0.91
N HIS A 39 -16.01 15.04 2.14
CA HIS A 39 -15.42 14.47 3.35
C HIS A 39 -15.59 12.96 3.31
N ILE A 40 -14.47 12.22 3.22
CA ILE A 40 -14.48 10.77 3.14
C ILE A 40 -14.47 10.20 4.57
N PRO A 41 -15.55 9.56 5.02
CA PRO A 41 -15.61 9.01 6.37
C PRO A 41 -14.50 7.98 6.57
N GLY A 42 -13.73 8.14 7.65
CA GLY A 42 -12.66 7.19 8.02
C GLY A 42 -11.26 7.54 7.52
N LEU A 43 -11.12 8.36 6.47
CA LEU A 43 -9.81 8.75 5.93
C LEU A 43 -8.97 9.53 6.96
N ASP A 44 -9.57 10.50 7.65
CA ASP A 44 -8.88 11.27 8.70
C ASP A 44 -8.35 10.38 9.83
N ARG A 45 -9.14 9.37 10.21
CA ARG A 45 -8.75 8.40 11.24
C ARG A 45 -7.58 7.56 10.77
N PHE A 46 -7.59 7.13 9.51
CA PHE A 46 -6.51 6.36 8.90
C PHE A 46 -5.22 7.18 8.83
N ILE A 47 -5.29 8.41 8.30
CA ILE A 47 -4.16 9.34 8.21
C ILE A 47 -3.50 9.55 9.57
N ARG A 48 -4.31 9.82 10.60
CA ARG A 48 -3.80 10.02 11.97
C ARG A 48 -3.19 8.75 12.56
N ARG A 49 -3.77 7.58 12.27
CA ARG A 49 -3.28 6.29 12.79
C ARG A 49 -1.91 5.93 12.23
N TYR A 50 -1.68 6.19 10.94
CA TYR A 50 -0.44 5.85 10.24
C TYR A 50 0.52 7.02 10.09
N GLU A 51 0.25 8.15 10.76
CA GLU A 51 1.07 9.37 10.75
C GLU A 51 1.41 9.84 9.33
N ILE A 52 0.43 9.73 8.42
CA ILE A 52 0.61 10.07 7.02
C ILE A 52 0.73 11.59 6.89
N SER A 53 1.76 12.05 6.19
CA SER A 53 1.96 13.49 5.97
C SER A 53 0.80 14.08 5.17
N PRO A 54 0.39 15.34 5.43
CA PRO A 54 -0.70 15.98 4.69
C PRO A 54 -0.49 15.96 3.16
N SER A 55 0.73 16.20 2.70
CA SER A 55 1.09 16.20 1.28
C SER A 55 1.02 14.81 0.62
N PHE A 56 1.06 13.74 1.41
CA PHE A 56 0.82 12.38 0.92
C PHE A 56 -0.67 12.01 1.03
N ALA A 57 -1.34 12.44 2.09
CA ALA A 57 -2.78 12.24 2.28
C ALA A 57 -3.62 12.78 1.12
N GLU A 58 -3.29 13.96 0.61
CA GLU A 58 -3.94 14.52 -0.59
C GLU A 58 -3.85 13.59 -1.81
N ARG A 59 -2.77 12.81 -1.93
CA ARG A 59 -2.58 11.86 -3.03
C ARG A 59 -3.44 10.60 -2.87
N LEU A 60 -3.85 10.25 -1.64
CA LEU A 60 -4.73 9.11 -1.40
C LEU A 60 -6.11 9.30 -2.04
N ASN A 61 -6.56 10.55 -2.22
CA ASN A 61 -7.79 10.86 -2.95
C ASN A 61 -7.79 10.36 -4.40
N GLN A 62 -6.62 10.09 -4.98
CA GLN A 62 -6.50 9.52 -6.32
C GLN A 62 -7.02 8.09 -6.40
N LEU A 63 -7.19 7.39 -5.27
CA LEU A 63 -7.77 6.06 -5.23
C LEU A 63 -9.30 6.07 -5.37
N LYS A 64 -9.96 7.24 -5.30
CA LYS A 64 -11.40 7.37 -5.53
C LYS A 64 -11.78 6.86 -6.93
N GLY A 65 -12.82 6.04 -6.98
CA GLY A 65 -13.39 5.54 -8.24
C GLY A 65 -12.56 4.45 -8.93
N TYR A 66 -11.57 3.90 -8.24
CA TYR A 66 -10.85 2.70 -8.67
C TYR A 66 -11.33 1.49 -7.89
N GLU A 67 -11.48 0.37 -8.60
CA GLU A 67 -11.59 -0.96 -8.03
C GLU A 67 -10.19 -1.45 -7.65
N ILE A 68 -10.01 -1.83 -6.39
CA ILE A 68 -8.70 -2.27 -5.89
C ILE A 68 -8.73 -3.80 -5.69
N VAL A 69 -7.80 -4.48 -6.36
CA VAL A 69 -7.65 -5.93 -6.28
C VAL A 69 -6.25 -6.28 -5.77
N PHE A 70 -6.18 -7.20 -4.82
CA PHE A 70 -4.93 -7.78 -4.32
C PHE A 70 -4.70 -9.14 -4.95
N ILE A 71 -3.45 -9.41 -5.34
CA ILE A 71 -2.99 -10.73 -5.74
C ILE A 71 -1.83 -11.09 -4.83
N CYS A 72 -2.07 -12.05 -3.95
CA CYS A 72 -1.17 -12.45 -2.87
C CYS A 72 -0.40 -13.73 -3.26
N ASP A 73 0.93 -13.69 -3.14
CA ASP A 73 1.74 -14.89 -3.19
C ASP A 73 1.56 -15.70 -1.89
N ASP A 74 1.16 -16.96 -2.04
CA ASP A 74 1.04 -17.94 -0.96
C ASP A 74 1.83 -19.22 -1.28
N SER A 75 2.92 -19.07 -2.03
CA SER A 75 3.93 -20.11 -2.24
C SER A 75 4.66 -20.47 -0.95
N GLY A 76 5.20 -21.69 -0.86
CA GLY A 76 5.92 -22.17 0.32
C GLY A 76 7.15 -21.33 0.69
N SER A 77 7.67 -20.53 -0.25
CA SER A 77 8.74 -19.55 0.00
C SER A 77 8.31 -18.43 0.96
N MET A 78 7.00 -18.21 1.13
CA MET A 78 6.44 -17.24 2.07
C MET A 78 6.57 -17.69 3.53
N ASN A 79 6.91 -18.96 3.80
CA ASN A 79 7.31 -19.43 5.12
C ASN A 79 8.74 -19.03 5.51
N THR A 80 9.48 -18.36 4.62
CA THR A 80 10.85 -17.89 4.93
C THR A 80 10.80 -16.89 6.09
N LEU A 81 11.63 -17.11 7.10
CA LEU A 81 11.81 -16.19 8.20
C LEU A 81 12.43 -14.88 7.71
N LEU A 82 11.95 -13.76 8.23
CA LEU A 82 12.62 -12.48 8.08
C LEU A 82 13.83 -12.48 9.03
N ASP A 83 15.03 -12.21 8.51
CA ASP A 83 16.29 -12.39 9.24
C ASP A 83 16.28 -11.74 10.64
N GLU A 84 16.66 -12.54 11.63
CA GLU A 84 16.72 -12.17 13.06
C GLU A 84 17.92 -11.27 13.35
N GLY A 85 17.74 -9.96 13.16
CA GLY A 85 18.69 -8.95 13.66
C GLY A 85 18.65 -8.74 15.19
N SER A 86 17.87 -9.51 15.95
CA SER A 86 17.71 -9.28 17.38
C SER A 86 17.52 -10.58 18.15
N ASN A 87 18.49 -10.88 19.02
CA ASN A 87 18.50 -11.96 20.03
C ASN A 87 17.44 -11.78 21.14
N SER A 88 16.27 -11.26 20.81
CA SER A 88 15.17 -11.09 21.76
C SER A 88 14.07 -12.08 21.40
N SER A 89 13.48 -12.67 22.44
CA SER A 89 12.37 -13.63 22.43
C SER A 89 11.08 -13.08 21.81
N HIS A 90 11.15 -12.58 20.57
CA HIS A 90 10.02 -12.21 19.75
C HIS A 90 9.71 -13.40 18.83
N THR A 91 8.43 -13.71 18.69
CA THR A 91 7.94 -14.70 17.73
C THR A 91 8.57 -14.45 16.36
N LYS A 92 9.24 -15.46 15.81
CA LYS A 92 9.88 -15.39 14.50
C LYS A 92 8.81 -15.00 13.47
N LYS A 93 9.01 -13.89 12.76
CA LYS A 93 8.10 -13.44 11.70
C LYS A 93 8.53 -14.03 10.37
N THR A 94 7.57 -14.51 9.59
CA THR A 94 7.73 -14.99 8.22
C THR A 94 7.40 -13.88 7.22
N ARG A 95 7.72 -14.09 5.94
CA ARG A 95 7.21 -13.23 4.85
C ARG A 95 5.69 -13.26 4.78
N TRP A 96 5.07 -14.38 5.12
CA TRP A 96 3.61 -14.50 5.21
C TRP A 96 3.01 -13.56 6.27
N ASP A 97 3.64 -13.45 7.43
CA ASP A 97 3.23 -12.51 8.47
C ASP A 97 3.34 -11.04 8.02
N GLU A 98 4.40 -10.71 7.27
CA GLU A 98 4.56 -9.38 6.69
C GLU A 98 3.52 -9.10 5.61
N LEU A 99 3.25 -10.06 4.72
CA LEU A 99 2.19 -9.94 3.72
C LEU A 99 0.83 -9.72 4.40
N LYS A 100 0.50 -10.51 5.44
CA LYS A 100 -0.72 -10.33 6.23
C LYS A 100 -0.83 -8.90 6.74
N GLN A 101 0.24 -8.36 7.33
CA GLN A 101 0.24 -7.01 7.87
C GLN A 101 0.00 -5.96 6.78
N ILE A 102 0.70 -6.07 5.65
CA ILE A 102 0.57 -5.13 4.54
C ILE A 102 -0.84 -5.18 3.94
N VAL A 103 -1.33 -6.37 3.59
CA VAL A 103 -2.65 -6.54 2.98
C VAL A 103 -3.72 -6.02 3.93
N SER A 104 -3.68 -6.36 5.22
CA SER A 104 -4.61 -5.82 6.22
C SER A 104 -4.62 -4.29 6.26
N THR A 105 -3.45 -3.65 6.29
CA THR A 105 -3.36 -2.18 6.30
C THR A 105 -3.93 -1.56 5.02
N VAL A 106 -3.60 -2.12 3.85
CA VAL A 106 -4.03 -1.54 2.57
C VAL A 106 -5.50 -1.85 2.29
N VAL A 107 -6.04 -2.99 2.72
CA VAL A 107 -7.49 -3.29 2.66
C VAL A 107 -8.29 -2.28 3.48
N ASP A 108 -7.84 -1.96 4.70
CA ASP A 108 -8.50 -0.95 5.53
C ASP A 108 -8.45 0.46 4.90
N LEU A 109 -7.41 0.76 4.12
CA LEU A 109 -7.32 2.00 3.35
C LEU A 109 -8.25 1.97 2.13
N ALA A 110 -8.15 0.92 1.33
CA ALA A 110 -8.85 0.78 0.05
C ALA A 110 -10.37 0.78 0.27
N SER A 111 -10.84 0.08 1.31
CA SER A 111 -12.27 0.02 1.67
C SER A 111 -12.86 1.36 2.15
N ILE A 112 -12.04 2.39 2.35
CA ILE A 112 -12.51 3.76 2.60
C ILE A 112 -13.00 4.40 1.28
N PHE A 113 -12.40 4.03 0.15
CA PHE A 113 -12.70 4.56 -1.18
C PHE A 113 -13.61 3.64 -2.00
N ASP A 114 -13.56 2.34 -1.71
CA ASP A 114 -14.29 1.26 -2.38
C ASP A 114 -15.40 0.74 -1.46
N THR A 115 -16.67 0.99 -1.83
CA THR A 115 -17.82 0.77 -0.93
C THR A 115 -18.37 -0.67 -0.96
N ASP A 116 -18.19 -1.35 -2.09
CA ASP A 116 -18.43 -2.77 -2.26
C ASP A 116 -17.28 -3.61 -1.69
N GLY A 117 -16.10 -3.00 -1.58
CA GLY A 117 -14.92 -3.55 -0.92
C GLY A 117 -14.01 -4.26 -1.90
N VAL A 118 -12.84 -4.65 -1.43
CA VAL A 118 -11.76 -5.12 -2.31
C VAL A 118 -11.74 -6.63 -2.48
N ASP A 119 -11.28 -7.07 -3.65
CA ASP A 119 -11.07 -8.49 -3.93
C ASP A 119 -9.63 -8.90 -3.61
N VAL A 120 -9.49 -10.04 -2.93
CA VAL A 120 -8.19 -10.61 -2.54
C VAL A 120 -8.05 -11.99 -3.15
N TYR A 121 -7.19 -12.08 -4.16
CA TYR A 121 -6.78 -13.33 -4.79
C TYR A 121 -5.51 -13.86 -4.13
N PHE A 122 -5.37 -15.17 -4.16
CA PHE A 122 -4.14 -15.87 -3.81
C PHE A 122 -3.71 -16.73 -4.99
N LEU A 123 -2.41 -16.98 -5.14
CA LEU A 123 -1.91 -17.75 -6.28
C LEU A 123 -2.28 -19.24 -6.21
N ASN A 124 -2.40 -19.81 -5.01
CA ASN A 124 -2.56 -21.25 -4.79
C ASN A 124 -3.82 -21.64 -4.00
N ARG A 125 -4.75 -20.71 -3.76
CA ARG A 125 -6.04 -20.98 -3.08
C ARG A 125 -7.16 -20.08 -3.61
N GLU A 126 -8.38 -20.37 -3.18
CA GLU A 126 -9.57 -19.62 -3.59
C GLU A 126 -9.50 -18.14 -3.14
N PRO A 127 -10.01 -17.21 -3.97
CA PRO A 127 -10.08 -15.79 -3.64
C PRO A 127 -11.14 -15.49 -2.58
N MET A 128 -11.02 -14.30 -1.98
CA MET A 128 -12.02 -13.69 -1.11
C MET A 128 -12.50 -12.39 -1.76
N PHE A 129 -13.82 -12.26 -1.95
CA PHE A 129 -14.42 -11.11 -2.62
C PHE A 129 -15.04 -10.12 -1.63
N HIS A 130 -15.14 -8.85 -2.03
CA HIS A 130 -15.84 -7.80 -1.28
C HIS A 130 -15.37 -7.67 0.18
N VAL A 131 -14.05 -7.71 0.39
CA VAL A 131 -13.44 -7.54 1.71
C VAL A 131 -13.55 -6.06 2.10
N LYS A 132 -14.20 -5.77 3.24
CA LYS A 132 -14.48 -4.39 3.66
C LYS A 132 -13.62 -3.91 4.82
N ASN A 133 -12.89 -4.81 5.45
CA ASN A 133 -11.94 -4.49 6.52
C ASN A 133 -11.01 -5.68 6.78
N SER A 134 -9.86 -5.37 7.37
CA SER A 134 -8.80 -6.32 7.69
C SER A 134 -9.23 -7.48 8.60
N SER A 135 -10.24 -7.31 9.44
CA SER A 135 -10.68 -8.38 10.35
C SER A 135 -11.23 -9.60 9.61
N GLN A 136 -11.74 -9.41 8.39
CA GLN A 136 -12.21 -10.51 7.52
C GLN A 136 -11.04 -11.37 7.00
N LEU A 137 -9.83 -10.82 6.98
CA LEU A 137 -8.63 -11.52 6.51
C LEU A 137 -8.02 -12.44 7.58
N GLU A 138 -8.39 -12.28 8.85
CA GLU A 138 -7.76 -13.04 9.95
C GLU A 138 -7.81 -14.55 9.69
N ASN A 139 -8.96 -15.06 9.25
CA ASN A 139 -9.16 -16.50 9.02
C ASN A 139 -8.35 -17.02 7.82
N ILE A 140 -8.16 -16.23 6.76
CA ILE A 140 -7.47 -16.72 5.55
C ILE A 140 -5.95 -16.76 5.75
N PHE A 141 -5.42 -15.89 6.60
CA PHE A 141 -4.00 -15.88 6.96
C PHE A 141 -3.64 -16.84 8.09
N VAL A 142 -4.61 -17.46 8.78
CA VAL A 142 -4.36 -18.59 9.71
C VAL A 142 -3.83 -19.81 8.95
N MET A 143 -4.29 -20.01 7.72
CA MET A 143 -3.77 -21.08 6.86
C MET A 143 -2.42 -20.66 6.30
N GLU A 144 -1.38 -21.42 6.66
CA GLU A 144 -0.02 -21.20 6.16
C GLU A 144 0.04 -21.30 4.61
N PRO A 145 1.04 -20.66 3.98
CA PRO A 145 1.25 -20.78 2.55
C PRO A 145 1.79 -22.18 2.19
N GLU A 146 1.00 -22.94 1.42
CA GLU A 146 1.30 -24.33 1.02
C GLU A 146 1.60 -24.48 -0.49
N GLY A 147 1.62 -23.38 -1.25
CA GLY A 147 1.90 -23.42 -2.68
C GLY A 147 3.27 -24.03 -3.00
N ARG A 148 3.38 -24.79 -4.09
CA ARG A 148 4.64 -25.44 -4.50
C ARG A 148 5.51 -24.54 -5.37
#